data_AF-A0A448SRE7-F1
#
_entry.id   AF-A0A448SRE7-F1
#
_cell.length_a   1.000
_cell.length_b   1.000
_cell.length_c   1.000
_cell.angle_alpha   90.00
_cell.angle_beta   90.00
_cell.angle_gamma   90.00
#
_symmetry.space_group_name_H-M   'P 1'
#
loop_
_entity.id
_entity.type
_entity.pdbx_description
1 polymer ?
#
loop_
_entity_poly.entity_id
_entity_poly.type
_entity_poly.pdbx_seq_one_letter_code
_entity_poly.pdbx_strand_id
1 'polypeptide(L)'
;MVKAETCDVLVPAECEIIIEGYVSADKSVAEGPFGEFPGYLSNQSSLKPLAKITCVTFRDEAILPICIPGVPIDSTLMLGCFCLSATARVYFEKSGLPIIDCFSPLEASSHWLVIRVRDDWHKITGMTVKAFIDKIAEVFWTNHIGKTTAKLIIVGEDIPPDDSNKVTWALATRNNPVQGVFHYPQYDSDGTGLQIYLDVATKLRGRGGLVAYSCLQIQQQVNQPLEQVLSFATNYPLPLQEKIKSKWSEWGFDR
;
A
#
# COMPACT_ATOMS: atom_id res chain seq x y z
N MET A 1 -16.38 14.41 23.89
CA MET A 1 -17.52 13.66 23.31
C MET A 1 -18.81 14.21 23.92
N VAL A 2 -19.89 14.30 23.14
CA VAL A 2 -21.25 14.68 23.56
C VAL A 2 -22.26 13.70 22.97
N LYS A 3 -23.47 13.62 23.54
CA LYS A 3 -24.55 12.77 23.02
C LYS A 3 -25.13 13.39 21.74
N ALA A 4 -25.40 12.57 20.73
CA ALA A 4 -26.20 12.94 19.56
C ALA A 4 -27.63 13.34 19.96
N GLU A 5 -28.30 14.15 19.14
CA GLU A 5 -29.62 14.72 19.43
C GLU A 5 -30.75 13.67 19.31
N THR A 6 -30.64 12.79 18.33
CA THR A 6 -31.71 11.85 17.94
C THR A 6 -31.36 10.38 18.16
N CYS A 7 -30.15 10.06 18.63
CA CYS A 7 -29.74 8.70 18.96
C CYS A 7 -28.77 8.65 20.16
N ASP A 8 -28.44 7.45 20.62
CA ASP A 8 -27.58 7.25 21.81
C ASP A 8 -26.08 7.18 21.48
N VAL A 9 -25.67 7.59 20.27
CA VAL A 9 -24.26 7.61 19.85
C VAL A 9 -23.57 8.84 20.44
N LEU A 10 -22.34 8.65 20.92
CA LEU A 10 -21.47 9.76 21.32
C LEU A 10 -20.66 10.25 20.11
N VAL A 11 -20.62 11.57 19.92
CA VAL A 11 -19.88 12.24 18.84
C VAL A 11 -18.83 13.21 19.42
N PRO A 12 -17.72 13.50 18.72
CA PRO A 12 -16.78 14.53 19.16
C PRO A 12 -17.48 15.89 19.28
N ALA A 13 -17.22 16.60 20.39
CA ALA A 13 -17.85 17.89 20.67
C ALA A 13 -17.40 19.01 19.71
N GLU A 14 -16.26 18.80 19.05
CA GLU A 14 -15.60 19.77 18.18
C GLU A 14 -15.84 19.48 16.69
N CYS A 15 -16.75 18.55 16.35
CA CYS A 15 -17.12 18.33 14.95
C CYS A 15 -17.70 19.59 14.31
N GLU A 16 -17.28 19.88 13.07
CA GLU A 16 -17.84 20.95 12.25
C GLU A 16 -19.31 20.68 11.89
N ILE A 17 -19.60 19.46 11.44
CA ILE A 17 -20.92 18.99 11.00
C ILE A 17 -21.12 17.55 11.49
N ILE A 18 -22.29 17.27 12.07
CA ILE A 18 -22.73 15.93 12.48
C ILE A 18 -24.01 15.61 11.72
N ILE A 19 -24.04 14.44 11.07
CA ILE A 19 -25.20 13.93 10.36
C ILE A 19 -25.69 12.69 11.10
N GLU A 20 -26.91 12.76 11.62
CA GLU A 20 -27.54 11.67 12.37
C GLU A 20 -28.62 10.99 11.54
N GLY A 21 -28.81 9.69 11.76
CA GLY A 21 -29.83 8.95 11.04
C GLY A 21 -29.74 7.44 11.24
N TYR A 22 -30.41 6.73 10.34
CA TYR A 22 -30.44 5.26 10.31
C TYR A 22 -30.08 4.76 8.92
N VAL A 23 -29.24 3.73 8.86
CA VAL A 23 -28.98 2.99 7.63
C VAL A 23 -29.98 1.84 7.54
N SER A 24 -30.76 1.81 6.46
CA SER A 24 -31.76 0.77 6.22
C SER A 24 -31.08 -0.57 5.90
N ALA A 25 -31.59 -1.65 6.50
CA ALA A 25 -31.11 -3.01 6.24
C ALA A 25 -31.75 -3.65 4.99
N ASP A 26 -32.86 -3.09 4.52
CA ASP A 26 -33.76 -3.69 3.52
C ASP A 26 -33.97 -2.81 2.27
N LYS A 27 -33.69 -1.50 2.36
CA LYS A 27 -33.84 -0.55 1.26
C LYS A 27 -32.49 -0.11 0.75
N SER A 28 -32.38 -0.10 -0.57
CA SER A 28 -31.19 0.39 -1.26
C SER A 28 -31.57 1.50 -2.25
N VAL A 29 -30.59 2.34 -2.55
CA VAL A 29 -30.66 3.45 -3.50
C VAL A 29 -29.46 3.36 -4.44
N ALA A 30 -29.63 3.82 -5.68
CA ALA A 30 -28.51 3.91 -6.62
C ALA A 30 -27.51 4.96 -6.13
N GLU A 31 -26.23 4.59 -6.06
CA GLU A 31 -25.11 5.45 -5.68
C GLU A 31 -24.01 5.35 -6.74
N GLY A 32 -23.30 6.45 -6.94
CA GLY A 32 -22.32 6.63 -8.00
C GLY A 32 -22.93 6.93 -9.39
N PRO A 33 -22.10 6.93 -10.44
CA PRO A 33 -20.66 6.65 -10.39
C PRO A 33 -19.87 7.75 -9.68
N PHE A 34 -18.75 7.37 -9.06
CA PHE A 34 -17.80 8.29 -8.42
C PHE A 34 -16.38 7.98 -8.90
N GLY A 35 -15.51 8.98 -8.86
CA GLY A 35 -14.08 8.76 -9.08
C GLY A 35 -13.53 7.95 -7.90
N GLU A 36 -12.68 6.97 -8.17
CA GLU A 36 -12.11 6.11 -7.12
C GLU A 36 -10.60 6.30 -7.01
N PHE A 37 -10.03 5.94 -5.87
CA PHE A 37 -8.59 6.06 -5.59
C PHE A 37 -7.62 5.37 -6.60
N PRO A 38 -8.03 4.39 -7.43
CA PRO A 38 -7.20 3.94 -8.55
C PRO A 38 -7.04 4.99 -9.66
N GLY A 39 -7.79 6.09 -9.61
CA GLY A 39 -7.76 7.18 -10.58
C GLY A 39 -8.74 7.06 -11.75
N TYR A 40 -9.74 6.19 -11.63
CA TYR A 40 -10.74 5.96 -12.69
C TYR A 40 -12.15 6.31 -12.21
N LEU A 41 -12.96 6.82 -13.12
CA LEU A 41 -14.40 6.97 -12.95
C LEU A 41 -15.11 5.68 -13.37
N SER A 42 -15.91 5.10 -12.49
CA SER A 42 -16.76 3.96 -12.85
C SER A 42 -17.80 4.37 -13.90
N ASN A 43 -18.13 3.48 -14.83
CA ASN A 43 -19.24 3.70 -15.76
C ASN A 43 -20.59 3.21 -15.19
N GLN A 44 -20.60 2.68 -13.97
CA GLN A 44 -21.76 2.03 -13.36
C GLN A 44 -21.99 2.56 -11.95
N SER A 45 -23.25 2.86 -11.66
CA SER A 45 -23.76 3.00 -10.29
C SER A 45 -24.03 1.62 -9.69
N SER A 46 -24.03 1.51 -8.36
CA SER A 46 -24.45 0.30 -7.65
C SER A 46 -25.49 0.61 -6.59
N LEU A 47 -26.29 -0.40 -6.21
CA LEU A 47 -27.22 -0.26 -5.10
C LEU A 47 -26.45 -0.26 -3.77
N LYS A 48 -26.64 0.79 -2.97
CA LYS A 48 -26.10 0.91 -1.60
C LYS A 48 -27.23 1.07 -0.59
N PRO A 49 -27.03 0.70 0.68
CA PRO A 49 -28.03 0.89 1.73
C PRO A 49 -28.51 2.34 1.83
N LEU A 50 -29.82 2.54 1.93
CA LEU A 50 -30.41 3.88 2.10
C LEU A 50 -30.08 4.42 3.50
N ALA A 51 -29.38 5.56 3.56
CA ALA A 51 -29.23 6.33 4.79
C ALA A 51 -30.38 7.34 4.93
N LYS A 52 -31.21 7.17 5.97
CA LYS A 52 -32.29 8.11 6.32
C LYS A 52 -31.81 9.08 7.39
N ILE A 53 -31.70 10.35 7.03
CA ILE A 53 -31.25 11.42 7.94
C ILE A 53 -32.38 11.85 8.86
N THR A 54 -32.09 11.99 10.15
CA THR A 54 -33.03 12.45 11.19
C THR A 54 -32.67 13.83 11.73
N CYS A 55 -31.37 14.15 11.81
CA CYS A 55 -30.88 15.43 12.32
C CYS A 55 -29.55 15.80 11.65
N VAL A 56 -29.31 17.09 11.46
CA VAL A 56 -28.01 17.64 11.10
C VAL A 56 -27.71 18.77 12.07
N THR A 57 -26.61 18.66 12.82
CA THR A 57 -26.11 19.72 13.70
C THR A 57 -24.75 20.20 13.19
N PHE A 58 -24.44 21.48 13.39
CA PHE A 58 -23.22 22.10 12.87
C PHE A 58 -22.84 23.34 13.68
N ARG A 59 -21.57 23.72 13.64
CA ARG A 59 -21.06 24.95 14.26
C ARG A 59 -21.47 26.19 13.45
N ASP A 60 -21.49 27.35 14.09
CA ASP A 60 -21.51 28.62 13.34
C ASP A 60 -20.31 28.67 12.38
N GLU A 61 -20.56 29.05 11.12
CA GLU A 61 -19.55 29.06 10.04
C GLU A 61 -18.86 27.71 9.78
N ALA A 62 -19.62 26.61 9.88
CA ALA A 62 -19.09 25.25 9.71
C ALA A 62 -18.32 25.01 8.41
N ILE A 63 -17.21 24.26 8.53
CA ILE A 63 -16.34 23.87 7.41
C ILE A 63 -16.65 22.43 6.99
N LEU A 64 -16.98 22.23 5.69
CA LEU A 64 -17.14 20.90 5.11
C LEU A 64 -15.83 20.44 4.44
N PRO A 65 -15.05 19.52 5.04
CA PRO A 65 -13.92 18.92 4.36
C PRO A 65 -14.42 18.01 3.23
N ILE A 66 -13.84 18.17 2.04
CA ILE A 66 -14.13 17.32 0.88
C ILE A 66 -12.86 16.60 0.44
N CYS A 67 -13.03 15.37 -0.04
CA CYS A 67 -11.98 14.61 -0.71
C CYS A 67 -12.43 14.38 -2.16
N ILE A 68 -11.55 14.70 -3.10
CA ILE A 68 -11.78 14.44 -4.53
C ILE A 68 -10.75 13.39 -4.94
N PRO A 69 -11.10 12.10 -4.89
CA PRO A 69 -10.17 11.04 -5.30
C PRO A 69 -9.90 11.11 -6.79
N GLY A 70 -8.70 10.66 -7.18
CA GLY A 70 -8.29 10.69 -8.57
C GLY A 70 -7.01 9.92 -8.80
N VAL A 71 -6.31 10.26 -9.88
CA VAL A 71 -4.94 9.80 -10.08
C VAL A 71 -4.10 10.35 -8.91
N PRO A 72 -3.23 9.54 -8.27
CA PRO A 72 -2.45 9.97 -7.11
C PRO A 72 -1.79 11.34 -7.28
N ILE A 73 -1.67 12.14 -6.23
CA ILE A 73 -1.85 11.81 -4.80
C ILE A 73 -3.05 12.60 -4.24
N ASP A 74 -3.95 11.91 -3.51
CA ASP A 74 -5.06 12.52 -2.78
C ASP A 74 -5.11 12.07 -1.30
N SER A 75 -5.97 12.68 -0.49
CA SER A 75 -6.07 12.41 0.95
C SER A 75 -6.51 10.98 1.29
N THR A 76 -7.29 10.33 0.42
CA THR A 76 -7.66 8.91 0.57
C THR A 76 -6.41 8.04 0.52
N LEU A 77 -5.53 8.31 -0.44
CA LEU A 77 -4.29 7.56 -0.62
C LEU A 77 -3.29 7.84 0.50
N MET A 78 -3.13 9.09 0.91
CA MET A 78 -2.22 9.43 2.02
C MET A 78 -2.58 8.66 3.30
N LEU A 79 -3.86 8.70 3.72
CA LEU A 79 -4.29 8.01 4.92
C LEU A 79 -4.32 6.48 4.72
N GLY A 80 -4.91 6.01 3.61
CA GLY A 80 -5.07 4.60 3.31
C GLY A 80 -3.74 3.86 3.20
N CYS A 81 -2.79 4.39 2.42
CA CYS A 81 -1.47 3.79 2.25
C CYS A 81 -0.66 3.80 3.54
N PHE A 82 -0.76 4.87 4.34
CA PHE A 82 -0.11 4.94 5.65
C PHE A 82 -0.66 3.88 6.61
N CYS A 83 -1.99 3.82 6.79
CA CYS A 83 -2.63 2.86 7.70
C CYS A 83 -2.39 1.41 7.25
N LEU A 84 -2.44 1.14 5.94
CA LEU A 84 -2.08 -0.15 5.36
C LEU A 84 -0.65 -0.54 5.72
N SER A 85 0.31 0.35 5.44
CA SER A 85 1.73 0.09 5.65
C SER A 85 2.06 -0.14 7.12
N ALA A 86 1.51 0.70 8.01
CA ALA A 86 1.69 0.56 9.45
C ALA A 86 1.11 -0.77 9.98
N THR A 87 -0.07 -1.16 9.50
CA THR A 87 -0.71 -2.42 9.91
C THR A 87 0.04 -3.63 9.37
N ALA A 88 0.48 -3.59 8.11
CA ALA A 88 1.30 -4.64 7.51
C ALA A 88 2.62 -4.82 8.28
N ARG A 89 3.27 -3.72 8.68
CA ARG A 89 4.50 -3.75 9.47
C ARG A 89 4.32 -4.52 10.77
N VAL A 90 3.19 -4.31 11.47
CA VAL A 90 2.86 -5.02 12.71
C VAL A 90 2.64 -6.51 12.46
N TYR A 91 2.00 -6.89 11.35
CA TYR A 91 1.84 -8.31 11.02
C TYR A 91 3.15 -9.00 10.70
N PHE A 92 4.02 -8.34 9.94
CA PHE A 92 5.35 -8.87 9.64
C PHE A 92 6.23 -8.98 10.88
N GLU A 93 6.19 -8.00 11.78
CA GLU A 93 6.90 -8.06 13.06
C GLU A 93 6.45 -9.27 13.90
N LYS A 94 5.13 -9.47 14.04
CA LYS A 94 4.56 -10.61 14.79
C LYS A 94 4.88 -11.97 14.16
N SER A 95 5.15 -12.02 12.86
CA SER A 95 5.48 -13.26 12.16
C SER A 95 6.91 -13.76 12.45
N GLY A 96 7.79 -12.92 12.98
CA GLY A 96 9.21 -13.23 13.20
C GLY A 96 10.04 -13.32 11.92
N LEU A 97 9.48 -12.95 10.76
CA LEU A 97 10.24 -12.86 9.51
C LEU A 97 11.25 -11.70 9.56
N PRO A 98 12.43 -11.83 8.91
CA PRO A 98 13.45 -10.79 8.82
C PRO A 98 13.06 -9.64 7.88
N ILE A 99 11.94 -8.98 8.17
CA ILE A 99 11.40 -7.84 7.43
C ILE A 99 11.78 -6.56 8.19
N ILE A 100 12.40 -5.60 7.49
CA ILE A 100 12.86 -4.34 8.06
C ILE A 100 11.69 -3.36 8.15
N ASP A 101 11.00 -3.16 7.04
CA ASP A 101 9.83 -2.31 6.91
C ASP A 101 9.07 -2.59 5.62
N CYS A 102 7.91 -1.96 5.48
CA CYS A 102 7.10 -2.01 4.29
C CYS A 102 6.35 -0.69 4.10
N PHE A 103 6.12 -0.32 2.85
CA PHE A 103 5.36 0.87 2.49
C PHE A 103 4.57 0.62 1.22
N SER A 104 3.39 1.24 1.12
CA SER A 104 2.61 1.31 -0.11
C SER A 104 2.89 2.66 -0.79
N PRO A 105 3.69 2.70 -1.87
CA PRO A 105 3.99 3.94 -2.57
C PRO A 105 2.72 4.62 -3.05
N LEU A 106 2.61 5.93 -2.82
CA LEU A 106 1.41 6.71 -3.12
C LEU A 106 1.12 6.71 -4.63
N GLU A 107 2.17 6.72 -5.44
CA GLU A 107 2.14 6.66 -6.89
C GLU A 107 1.52 5.36 -7.42
N ALA A 108 1.48 4.30 -6.60
CA ALA A 108 0.89 3.01 -6.95
C ALA A 108 -0.60 2.90 -6.56
N SER A 109 -1.25 3.97 -6.08
CA SER A 109 -2.67 3.98 -5.70
C SER A 109 -3.08 2.82 -4.77
N SER A 110 -2.30 2.46 -3.75
CA SER A 110 -2.57 1.30 -2.87
C SER A 110 -2.58 -0.08 -3.58
N HIS A 111 -2.07 -0.19 -4.82
CA HIS A 111 -2.02 -1.46 -5.55
C HIS A 111 -0.74 -2.25 -5.29
N TRP A 112 0.32 -1.58 -4.81
CA TRP A 112 1.61 -2.18 -4.44
C TRP A 112 1.81 -2.06 -2.94
N LEU A 113 2.32 -3.13 -2.33
CA LEU A 113 2.98 -3.08 -1.03
C LEU A 113 4.43 -3.52 -1.23
N VAL A 114 5.35 -2.59 -1.01
CA VAL A 114 6.78 -2.84 -1.08
C VAL A 114 7.24 -3.30 0.31
N ILE A 115 7.93 -4.43 0.35
CA ILE A 115 8.39 -5.10 1.57
C ILE A 115 9.90 -5.20 1.48
N ARG A 116 10.60 -4.49 2.36
CA ARG A 116 12.04 -4.54 2.46
C ARG A 116 12.47 -5.60 3.46
N VAL A 117 13.28 -6.53 3.01
CA VAL A 117 13.77 -7.66 3.80
C VAL A 117 15.26 -7.53 4.05
N ARG A 118 15.73 -8.19 5.10
CA ARG A 118 17.17 -8.29 5.35
C ARG A 118 17.88 -9.08 4.27
N ASP A 119 19.11 -8.72 3.93
CA ASP A 119 19.89 -9.40 2.88
C ASP A 119 20.32 -10.81 3.32
N ASP A 120 20.50 -11.00 4.63
CA ASP A 120 20.83 -12.28 5.28
C ASP A 120 19.60 -13.15 5.61
N TRP A 121 18.42 -12.83 5.07
CA TRP A 121 17.15 -13.54 5.34
C TRP A 121 17.27 -15.07 5.21
N HIS A 122 18.02 -15.54 4.22
CA HIS A 122 18.21 -16.96 3.92
C HIS A 122 19.03 -17.69 4.99
N LYS A 123 19.98 -16.99 5.64
CA LYS A 123 20.77 -17.53 6.76
C LYS A 123 19.95 -17.56 8.04
N ILE A 124 19.13 -16.52 8.26
CA ILE A 124 18.26 -16.40 9.43
C ILE A 124 17.16 -17.46 9.40
N THR A 125 16.52 -17.65 8.24
CA THR A 125 15.32 -18.49 8.11
C THR A 125 15.62 -19.92 7.66
N GLY A 126 16.73 -20.15 6.95
CA GLY A 126 17.01 -21.43 6.29
C GLY A 126 16.03 -21.76 5.15
N MET A 127 15.18 -20.82 4.74
CA MET A 127 14.14 -21.05 3.74
C MET A 127 14.68 -20.92 2.31
N THR A 128 14.03 -21.61 1.38
CA THR A 128 14.19 -21.32 -0.06
C THR A 128 13.53 -19.99 -0.40
N VAL A 129 13.91 -19.36 -1.52
CA VAL A 129 13.28 -18.11 -2.00
C VAL A 129 11.78 -18.30 -2.10
N LYS A 130 11.34 -19.39 -2.72
CA LYS A 130 9.91 -19.69 -2.86
C LYS A 130 9.21 -19.80 -1.51
N ALA A 131 9.76 -20.59 -0.58
CA ALA A 131 9.15 -20.77 0.74
C ALA A 131 9.09 -19.45 1.53
N PHE A 132 10.10 -18.60 1.38
CA PHE A 132 10.14 -17.29 2.01
C PHE A 132 9.08 -16.34 1.44
N ILE A 133 8.96 -16.22 0.12
CA ILE A 133 7.94 -15.40 -0.53
C ILE A 133 6.54 -15.95 -0.23
N ASP A 134 6.34 -17.27 -0.23
CA ASP A 134 5.09 -17.90 0.16
C ASP A 134 4.69 -17.57 1.60
N LYS A 135 5.67 -17.49 2.51
CA LYS A 135 5.40 -17.11 3.91
C LYS A 135 5.04 -15.64 4.06
N ILE A 136 5.69 -14.75 3.30
CA ILE A 136 5.34 -13.32 3.24
C ILE A 136 3.91 -13.15 2.72
N ALA A 137 3.59 -13.84 1.63
CA ALA A 137 2.27 -13.87 1.01
C ALA A 137 1.19 -14.35 1.99
N GLU A 138 1.46 -15.45 2.72
CA GLU A 138 0.58 -15.98 3.75
C GLU A 138 0.33 -14.95 4.85
N VAL A 139 1.39 -14.34 5.39
CA VAL A 139 1.27 -13.32 6.46
C VAL A 139 0.45 -12.13 6.01
N PHE A 140 0.59 -11.67 4.76
CA PHE A 140 -0.18 -10.51 4.29
C PHE A 140 -1.63 -10.87 3.94
N TRP A 141 -1.85 -11.85 3.06
CA TRP A 141 -3.17 -12.10 2.46
C TRP A 141 -4.14 -12.89 3.34
N THR A 142 -3.69 -13.51 4.43
CA THR A 142 -4.59 -14.18 5.39
C THR A 142 -5.15 -13.25 6.48
N ASN A 143 -4.65 -12.01 6.57
CA ASN A 143 -5.09 -11.02 7.54
C ASN A 143 -6.14 -10.05 6.97
N HIS A 144 -6.77 -9.24 7.83
CA HIS A 144 -7.87 -8.34 7.44
C HIS A 144 -7.48 -7.32 6.35
N ILE A 145 -6.20 -6.92 6.30
CA ILE A 145 -5.67 -6.02 5.26
C ILE A 145 -5.37 -6.74 3.94
N GLY A 146 -5.43 -8.06 3.87
CA GLY A 146 -5.10 -8.83 2.66
C GLY A 146 -5.93 -8.41 1.43
N LYS A 147 -7.14 -7.90 1.65
CA LYS A 147 -8.05 -7.40 0.61
C LYS A 147 -7.81 -5.92 0.24
N THR A 148 -6.64 -5.37 0.55
CA THR A 148 -6.34 -3.96 0.23
C THR A 148 -5.25 -3.82 -0.83
N THR A 149 -4.55 -4.90 -1.16
CA THR A 149 -3.43 -4.85 -2.12
C THR A 149 -3.28 -6.16 -2.87
N ALA A 150 -3.23 -6.07 -4.19
CA ALA A 150 -3.08 -7.23 -5.06
C ALA A 150 -1.61 -7.61 -5.33
N LYS A 151 -0.69 -6.63 -5.29
CA LYS A 151 0.71 -6.83 -5.70
C LYS A 151 1.66 -6.60 -4.52
N LEU A 152 2.44 -7.62 -4.18
CA LEU A 152 3.57 -7.48 -3.25
C LEU A 152 4.86 -7.32 -4.03
N ILE A 153 5.74 -6.42 -3.61
CA ILE A 153 7.08 -6.25 -4.18
C ILE A 153 8.08 -6.44 -3.07
N ILE A 154 8.91 -7.48 -3.18
CA ILE A 154 9.89 -7.84 -2.15
C ILE A 154 11.26 -7.36 -2.61
N VAL A 155 11.90 -6.51 -1.81
CA VAL A 155 13.18 -5.86 -2.13
C VAL A 155 14.20 -6.07 -1.01
N GLY A 156 15.50 -5.98 -1.34
CA GLY A 156 16.60 -6.08 -0.37
C GLY A 156 16.79 -4.80 0.47
N GLU A 157 17.76 -4.83 1.38
CA GLU A 157 17.96 -3.75 2.39
C GLU A 157 18.25 -2.37 1.78
N ASP A 158 18.87 -2.38 0.61
CA ASP A 158 19.34 -1.19 -0.09
C ASP A 158 18.23 -0.37 -0.76
N ILE A 159 17.02 -0.92 -0.85
CA ILE A 159 15.87 -0.31 -1.52
C ILE A 159 14.84 0.19 -0.49
N PRO A 160 14.86 1.47 -0.11
CA PRO A 160 13.84 2.04 0.77
C PRO A 160 12.43 1.91 0.13
N PRO A 161 11.43 1.35 0.85
CA PRO A 161 10.08 1.14 0.31
C PRO A 161 9.31 2.40 -0.12
N ASP A 162 9.67 3.56 0.42
CA ASP A 162 9.08 4.88 0.16
C ASP A 162 9.69 5.60 -1.05
N ASP A 163 10.82 5.12 -1.59
CA ASP A 163 11.45 5.67 -2.80
C ASP A 163 10.95 4.93 -4.05
N SER A 164 9.89 5.45 -4.67
CA SER A 164 9.27 4.86 -5.85
C SER A 164 10.23 4.70 -7.03
N ASN A 165 11.23 5.58 -7.18
CA ASN A 165 12.24 5.49 -8.23
C ASN A 165 13.17 4.29 -7.99
N LYS A 166 13.66 4.10 -6.76
CA LYS A 166 14.50 2.94 -6.43
C LYS A 166 13.74 1.63 -6.48
N VAL A 167 12.49 1.61 -6.04
CA VAL A 167 11.61 0.44 -6.17
C VAL A 167 11.42 0.07 -7.63
N THR A 168 11.13 1.05 -8.49
CA THR A 168 10.98 0.84 -9.93
C THR A 168 12.28 0.31 -10.55
N TRP A 169 13.43 0.88 -10.18
CA TRP A 169 14.74 0.39 -10.61
C TRP A 169 15.00 -1.06 -10.17
N ALA A 170 14.70 -1.40 -8.91
CA ALA A 170 14.87 -2.75 -8.39
C ALA A 170 13.94 -3.74 -9.12
N LEU A 171 12.68 -3.37 -9.35
CA LEU A 171 11.73 -4.19 -10.10
C LEU A 171 12.21 -4.43 -11.53
N ALA A 172 12.71 -3.40 -12.21
CA ALA A 172 13.18 -3.50 -13.59
C ALA A 172 14.47 -4.31 -13.76
N THR A 173 15.39 -4.23 -12.79
CA THR A 173 16.74 -4.80 -12.92
C THR A 173 16.93 -6.13 -12.21
N ARG A 174 16.15 -6.41 -11.15
CA ARG A 174 16.35 -7.59 -10.28
C ARG A 174 15.25 -8.63 -10.40
N ASN A 175 14.04 -8.24 -10.80
CA ASN A 175 12.94 -9.20 -10.91
C ASN A 175 13.19 -10.12 -12.11
N ASN A 176 13.54 -11.37 -11.82
CA ASN A 176 13.68 -12.39 -12.84
C ASN A 176 12.29 -12.75 -13.41
N PRO A 177 12.03 -12.63 -14.72
CA PRO A 177 10.70 -12.88 -15.29
C PRO A 177 10.17 -14.30 -15.10
N VAL A 178 11.05 -15.30 -14.92
CA VAL A 178 10.69 -16.71 -14.79
C VAL A 178 10.65 -17.16 -13.33
N GLN A 179 11.60 -16.71 -12.52
CA GLN A 179 11.79 -17.17 -11.14
C GLN A 179 11.40 -16.16 -10.06
N GLY A 180 11.10 -14.92 -10.46
CA GLY A 180 10.80 -13.80 -9.57
C GLY A 180 9.31 -13.45 -9.48
N VAL A 181 8.43 -14.21 -10.14
CA VAL A 181 6.98 -13.91 -10.16
C VAL A 181 6.22 -15.08 -9.54
N PHE A 182 5.50 -14.82 -8.45
CA PHE A 182 4.76 -15.82 -7.69
C PHE A 182 3.27 -15.47 -7.68
N HIS A 183 2.43 -16.36 -8.18
CA HIS A 183 0.98 -16.15 -8.26
C HIS A 183 0.25 -16.88 -7.14
N TYR A 184 -0.76 -16.22 -6.57
CA TYR A 184 -1.49 -16.74 -5.41
C TYR A 184 -3.00 -16.83 -5.63
N PRO A 185 -3.48 -17.67 -6.56
CA PRO A 185 -4.92 -17.81 -6.83
C PRO A 185 -5.70 -18.48 -5.69
N GLN A 186 -5.02 -19.09 -4.73
CA GLN A 186 -5.62 -19.83 -3.62
C GLN A 186 -6.19 -18.93 -2.52
N TYR A 187 -5.74 -17.68 -2.40
CA TYR A 187 -6.24 -16.79 -1.35
C TYR A 187 -7.59 -16.19 -1.73
N ASP A 188 -8.42 -15.99 -0.71
CA ASP A 188 -9.75 -15.40 -0.86
C ASP A 188 -9.66 -13.87 -0.96
N SER A 189 -9.00 -13.38 -2.02
CA SER A 189 -8.86 -11.95 -2.31
C SER A 189 -8.57 -11.72 -3.79
N ASP A 190 -9.05 -10.58 -4.30
CA ASP A 190 -8.72 -9.99 -5.60
C ASP A 190 -8.01 -8.64 -5.48
N GLY A 191 -7.42 -8.37 -4.31
CA GLY A 191 -6.98 -7.03 -3.92
C GLY A 191 -8.17 -6.21 -3.45
N THR A 192 -8.32 -5.01 -4.02
CA THR A 192 -9.34 -4.02 -3.61
C THR A 192 -10.67 -4.15 -4.36
N GLY A 193 -10.76 -5.03 -5.37
CA GLY A 193 -11.88 -5.14 -6.30
C GLY A 193 -12.01 -3.99 -7.31
N LEU A 194 -11.23 -2.91 -7.15
CA LEU A 194 -11.26 -1.71 -8.01
C LEU A 194 -10.15 -1.69 -9.06
N GLN A 195 -9.36 -2.74 -9.15
CA GLN A 195 -8.37 -2.94 -10.20
C GLN A 195 -9.04 -2.96 -11.58
N ILE A 196 -8.63 -2.06 -12.47
CA ILE A 196 -9.18 -1.98 -13.83
C ILE A 196 -8.82 -3.21 -14.70
N TYR A 197 -7.72 -3.88 -14.36
CA TYR A 197 -7.22 -5.03 -15.12
C TYR A 197 -7.92 -6.35 -14.80
N LEU A 198 -8.79 -6.41 -13.78
CA LEU A 198 -9.49 -7.65 -13.44
C LEU A 198 -10.56 -7.96 -14.49
N ASP A 199 -10.53 -9.19 -15.00
CA ASP A 199 -11.58 -9.70 -15.86
C ASP A 199 -12.89 -9.88 -15.07
N VAL A 200 -14.01 -9.96 -15.81
CA VAL A 200 -15.36 -10.09 -15.22
C VAL A 200 -15.48 -11.34 -14.34
N ALA A 201 -14.88 -12.46 -14.76
CA ALA A 201 -14.97 -13.71 -14.02
C ALA A 201 -14.20 -13.65 -12.69
N THR A 202 -13.09 -12.93 -12.65
CA THR A 202 -12.29 -12.69 -11.44
C THR A 202 -13.04 -11.75 -10.49
N LYS A 203 -13.63 -10.66 -11.00
CA LYS A 203 -14.47 -9.75 -10.20
C LYS A 203 -15.68 -10.46 -9.58
N LEU A 204 -16.36 -11.32 -10.35
CA LEU A 204 -17.52 -12.08 -9.85
C LEU A 204 -17.14 -13.13 -8.80
N ARG A 205 -15.94 -13.71 -8.92
CA ARG A 205 -15.43 -14.66 -7.94
C ARG A 205 -14.88 -13.98 -6.67
N GLY A 206 -14.47 -12.72 -6.76
CA GLY A 206 -13.80 -11.99 -5.68
C GLY A 206 -12.45 -12.62 -5.27
N ARG A 207 -11.84 -13.40 -6.17
CA ARG A 207 -10.63 -14.19 -5.92
C ARG A 207 -9.76 -14.25 -7.17
N GLY A 208 -8.46 -14.02 -6.99
CA GLY A 208 -7.46 -14.11 -8.05
C GLY A 208 -6.85 -12.75 -8.42
N GLY A 209 -5.79 -12.76 -9.22
CA GLY A 209 -5.05 -11.53 -9.57
C GLY A 209 -4.04 -11.07 -8.51
N LEU A 210 -3.74 -11.92 -7.52
CA LEU A 210 -2.70 -11.71 -6.53
C LEU A 210 -1.34 -12.19 -7.03
N VAL A 211 -0.32 -11.37 -6.83
CA VAL A 211 1.05 -11.66 -7.29
C VAL A 211 2.08 -11.06 -6.35
N ALA A 212 3.15 -11.80 -6.08
CA ALA A 212 4.35 -11.29 -5.44
C ALA A 212 5.50 -11.25 -6.44
N TYR A 213 6.13 -10.09 -6.56
CA TYR A 213 7.34 -9.87 -7.34
C TYR A 213 8.55 -9.88 -6.41
N SER A 214 9.40 -10.90 -6.53
CA SER A 214 10.66 -10.96 -5.81
C SER A 214 11.76 -10.25 -6.59
N CYS A 215 12.35 -9.22 -5.98
CA CYS A 215 13.56 -8.54 -6.45
C CYS A 215 14.80 -9.02 -5.69
N LEU A 216 14.70 -10.16 -4.99
CA LEU A 216 15.81 -10.84 -4.32
C LEU A 216 16.60 -11.70 -5.31
N GLN A 217 17.80 -12.12 -4.93
CA GLN A 217 18.57 -13.09 -5.70
C GLN A 217 17.76 -14.38 -5.95
N ILE A 218 17.87 -14.94 -7.15
CA ILE A 218 17.29 -16.24 -7.49
C ILE A 218 17.90 -17.34 -6.62
N GLN A 219 17.19 -18.46 -6.46
CA GLN A 219 17.60 -19.55 -5.56
C GLN A 219 19.06 -20.02 -5.77
N GLN A 220 19.54 -20.04 -7.01
CA GLN A 220 20.91 -20.43 -7.35
C GLN A 220 21.97 -19.43 -6.88
N GLN A 221 21.59 -18.17 -6.72
CA GLN A 221 22.47 -17.04 -6.40
C GLN A 221 22.34 -16.56 -4.94
N VAL A 222 21.38 -17.07 -4.16
CA VAL A 222 21.13 -16.62 -2.77
C VAL A 222 22.37 -16.65 -1.87
N ASN A 223 23.28 -17.61 -2.08
CA ASN A 223 24.51 -17.73 -1.30
C ASN A 223 25.70 -16.96 -1.91
N GLN A 224 25.50 -16.29 -3.04
CA GLN A 224 26.52 -15.48 -3.70
C GLN A 224 26.51 -14.06 -3.12
N PRO A 225 27.67 -13.40 -3.03
CA PRO A 225 27.72 -12.01 -2.60
C PRO A 225 26.83 -11.13 -3.49
N LEU A 226 26.16 -10.17 -2.87
CA LEU A 226 25.35 -9.18 -3.58
C LEU A 226 26.25 -8.28 -4.44
N GLU A 227 25.76 -7.92 -5.62
CA GLU A 227 26.42 -6.91 -6.44
C GLU A 227 26.34 -5.55 -5.75
N GLN A 228 27.44 -4.80 -5.80
CA GLN A 228 27.49 -3.49 -5.17
C GLN A 228 26.65 -2.49 -5.97
N VAL A 229 25.70 -1.85 -5.29
CA VAL A 229 24.93 -0.75 -5.87
C VAL A 229 25.83 0.46 -6.07
N LEU A 230 25.87 0.95 -7.31
CA LEU A 230 26.61 2.14 -7.68
C LEU A 230 25.83 3.40 -7.28
N SER A 231 26.31 4.13 -6.27
CA SER A 231 25.74 5.41 -5.85
C SER A 231 26.81 6.36 -5.30
N PHE A 232 26.46 7.65 -5.23
CA PHE A 232 27.34 8.63 -4.58
C PHE A 232 27.68 8.25 -3.13
N ALA A 233 26.71 7.67 -2.41
CA ALA A 233 26.86 7.30 -1.01
C ALA A 233 27.74 6.06 -0.80
N THR A 234 27.75 5.12 -1.75
CA THR A 234 28.40 3.80 -1.60
C THR A 234 29.73 3.67 -2.34
N ASN A 235 30.02 4.52 -3.34
CA ASN A 235 31.17 4.33 -4.23
C ASN A 235 32.26 5.38 -4.11
N TYR A 236 32.04 6.42 -3.31
CA TYR A 236 33.05 7.45 -3.06
C TYR A 236 33.46 7.44 -1.59
N PRO A 237 34.74 7.65 -1.25
CA PRO A 237 35.18 7.73 0.15
C PRO A 237 34.49 8.87 0.91
N LEU A 238 34.20 8.66 2.21
CA LEU A 238 33.55 9.67 3.06
C LEU A 238 34.22 11.06 2.99
N PRO A 239 35.56 11.19 3.02
CA PRO A 239 36.19 12.52 2.90
C PRO A 239 35.89 13.23 1.58
N LEU A 240 35.72 12.48 0.48
CA LEU A 240 35.36 13.05 -0.81
C LEU A 240 33.89 13.44 -0.84
N GLN A 241 33.02 12.61 -0.25
CA GLN A 241 31.59 12.93 -0.13
C GLN A 241 31.37 14.23 0.65
N GLU A 242 32.03 14.37 1.80
CA GLU A 242 31.96 15.56 2.65
C GLU A 242 32.52 16.81 1.94
N LYS A 243 33.66 16.66 1.25
CA LYS A 243 34.24 17.74 0.44
C LYS A 243 33.31 18.21 -0.69
N ILE A 244 32.62 17.28 -1.35
CA ILE A 244 31.66 17.61 -2.41
C ILE A 244 30.45 18.33 -1.81
N LYS A 245 29.90 17.80 -0.71
CA LYS A 245 28.75 18.41 -0.02
C LYS A 245 29.07 19.81 0.51
N SER A 246 30.27 20.04 1.05
CA SER A 246 30.65 21.36 1.58
C SER A 246 30.86 22.41 0.49
N LYS A 247 31.21 21.98 -0.73
CA LYS A 247 31.44 22.86 -1.89
C LYS A 247 30.23 22.98 -2.81
N TRP A 248 29.12 22.33 -2.49
CA TRP A 248 27.94 22.27 -3.36
C TRP A 248 27.41 23.66 -3.73
N SER A 249 27.28 24.53 -2.73
CA SER A 249 26.88 25.94 -2.90
C SER A 249 27.92 26.77 -3.66
N GLU A 250 29.21 26.54 -3.40
CA GLU A 250 30.31 27.24 -4.10
C GLU A 250 30.27 26.97 -5.62
N TRP A 251 29.82 25.78 -6.01
CA TRP A 251 29.66 25.37 -7.40
C TRP A 251 28.35 25.85 -8.04
N GLY A 252 27.47 26.49 -7.26
CA GLY A 252 26.23 27.09 -7.77
C GLY A 252 25.07 26.12 -7.96
N PHE A 253 25.11 24.93 -7.35
CA PHE A 253 24.05 23.92 -7.50
C PHE A 253 22.81 24.17 -6.61
N ASP A 254 22.84 25.15 -5.71
CA ASP A 254 21.71 25.54 -4.85
C ASP A 254 20.79 26.62 -5.47
N ARG A 255 21.05 27.01 -6.73
CA ARG A 255 20.28 28.04 -7.45
C ARG A 255 19.35 27.44 -8.49
#